data_AF-A0A6B0VS20-F1
#
_entry.id   AF-A0A6B0VS20-F1
#
_cell.length_a   1.000
_cell.length_b   1.000
_cell.length_c   1.000
_cell.angle_alpha   90.00
_cell.angle_beta   90.00
_cell.angle_gamma   90.00
#
_symmetry.space_group_name_H-M   'P 1'
#
loop_
_entity.id
_entity.type
_entity.pdbx_description
1 polymer ?
#
loop_
_entity_poly.entity_id
_entity_poly.type
_entity_poly.pdbx_seq_one_letter_code
_entity_poly.pdbx_strand_id
1 'polypeptide(L)'
;MSDKYEEGRQASQEWARLGEDTERADVYCHEDHKTEWKKEAKHEGQSLSRYLYDLVQEARAYREGGLPLIASKDERVEELQSRIEELQDELSRAQKEQSGGTRITVDDLTEEVLTDQYQTLDELLEDVKATEEVSDHLRRRLEERLYSLAEDEEVEFQRGHGWRFSEGE
;
A
#
# COMPACT_ATOMS: atom_id res chain seq x y z
N MET A 1 22.24 -51.61 -16.29
CA MET A 1 21.88 -50.81 -17.49
C MET A 1 20.38 -50.88 -17.82
N SER A 2 19.51 -51.37 -16.93
CA SER A 2 18.07 -51.52 -17.22
C SER A 2 17.19 -50.38 -16.68
N ASP A 3 17.57 -49.68 -15.60
CA ASP A 3 16.71 -48.64 -14.99
C ASP A 3 16.46 -47.41 -15.88
N LYS A 4 17.47 -46.94 -16.62
CA LYS A 4 17.33 -45.73 -17.48
C LYS A 4 16.34 -45.92 -18.64
N TYR A 5 16.12 -47.17 -19.08
CA TYR A 5 15.19 -47.46 -20.18
C TYR A 5 13.74 -47.62 -19.69
N GLU A 6 13.54 -47.97 -18.42
CA GLU A 6 12.21 -48.04 -17.81
C GLU A 6 11.69 -46.65 -17.40
N GLU A 7 12.56 -45.76 -16.88
CA GLU A 7 12.21 -44.35 -16.61
C GLU A 7 11.74 -43.62 -17.88
N GLY A 8 12.40 -43.86 -19.03
CA GLY A 8 12.00 -43.26 -20.30
C GLY A 8 10.64 -43.76 -20.82
N ARG A 9 10.30 -45.02 -20.56
CA ARG A 9 9.00 -45.62 -20.94
C ARG A 9 7.85 -45.19 -20.03
N GLN A 10 8.11 -45.04 -18.72
CA GLN A 10 7.11 -44.52 -17.78
C GLN A 10 6.87 -43.03 -17.97
N ALA A 11 7.93 -42.24 -18.19
CA ALA A 11 7.81 -40.83 -18.54
C ALA A 11 6.92 -40.67 -19.78
N SER A 12 7.13 -41.47 -20.84
CA SER A 12 6.32 -41.44 -22.07
C SER A 12 4.83 -41.73 -21.86
N GLN A 13 4.42 -42.40 -20.77
CA GLN A 13 3.01 -42.70 -20.49
C GLN A 13 2.30 -41.60 -19.67
N GLU A 14 3.03 -40.83 -18.86
CA GLU A 14 2.45 -39.71 -18.11
C GLU A 14 2.11 -38.51 -19.00
N TRP A 15 2.86 -38.28 -20.09
CA TRP A 15 2.59 -37.19 -21.05
C TRP A 15 1.34 -37.42 -21.90
N ALA A 16 0.92 -38.67 -22.10
CA ALA A 16 -0.24 -39.02 -22.92
C ALA A 16 -1.59 -38.56 -22.32
N ARG A 17 -1.59 -37.97 -21.12
CA ARG A 17 -2.77 -37.44 -20.43
C ARG A 17 -2.88 -35.91 -20.44
N LEU A 18 -1.94 -35.22 -21.07
CA LEU A 18 -1.99 -33.76 -21.23
C LEU A 18 -2.86 -33.43 -22.46
N GLY A 19 -3.62 -32.34 -22.39
CA GLY A 19 -4.59 -31.97 -23.42
C GLY A 19 -3.95 -31.81 -24.81
N GLU A 20 -4.78 -31.94 -25.85
CA GLU A 20 -4.37 -32.00 -27.27
C GLU A 20 -3.50 -30.80 -27.74
N ASP A 21 -3.44 -29.71 -26.97
CA ASP A 21 -2.66 -28.50 -27.23
C ASP A 21 -1.31 -28.41 -26.48
N THR A 22 -0.78 -29.51 -25.94
CA THR A 22 0.47 -29.52 -25.16
C THR A 22 1.64 -30.09 -25.96
N GLU A 23 2.69 -29.27 -26.19
CA GLU A 23 3.90 -29.67 -26.91
C GLU A 23 5.11 -29.77 -25.96
N ARG A 24 6.05 -30.70 -26.25
CA ARG A 24 7.25 -30.89 -25.43
C ARG A 24 8.44 -30.12 -25.99
N ALA A 25 9.10 -29.35 -25.11
CA ALA A 25 10.40 -28.74 -25.38
C ALA A 25 11.45 -29.28 -24.41
N ASP A 26 12.59 -29.74 -24.92
CA ASP A 26 13.73 -30.13 -24.10
C ASP A 26 14.68 -28.94 -23.92
N VAL A 27 15.00 -28.61 -22.66
CA VAL A 27 15.91 -27.51 -22.30
C VAL A 27 17.23 -28.08 -21.77
N TYR A 28 18.33 -27.69 -22.41
CA TYR A 28 19.68 -28.03 -21.98
C TYR A 28 20.25 -26.89 -21.13
N CYS A 29 20.63 -27.20 -19.89
CA CYS A 29 21.15 -26.24 -18.93
C CYS A 29 22.27 -26.89 -18.08
N HIS A 30 23.02 -26.07 -17.34
CA HIS A 30 23.96 -26.56 -16.35
C HIS A 30 23.23 -27.31 -15.22
N GLU A 31 23.86 -28.33 -14.64
CA GLU A 31 23.24 -29.16 -13.59
C GLU A 31 22.85 -28.36 -12.35
N ASP A 32 23.63 -27.32 -12.03
CA ASP A 32 23.37 -26.43 -10.90
C ASP A 32 22.06 -25.66 -11.07
N HIS A 33 21.83 -25.08 -12.26
CA HIS A 33 20.60 -24.32 -12.55
C HIS A 33 19.37 -25.23 -12.49
N LYS A 34 19.46 -26.45 -13.03
CA LYS A 34 18.37 -27.43 -12.92
C LYS A 34 18.06 -27.78 -11.47
N THR A 35 19.07 -27.84 -10.62
CA THR A 35 18.91 -28.14 -9.19
C THR A 35 18.28 -26.97 -8.45
N GLU A 36 18.66 -25.75 -8.78
CA GLU A 36 18.07 -24.51 -8.26
C GLU A 36 16.59 -24.40 -8.61
N TRP A 37 16.24 -24.50 -9.91
CA TRP A 37 14.85 -24.45 -10.37
C TRP A 37 13.97 -25.53 -9.73
N LYS A 38 14.52 -26.72 -9.47
CA LYS A 38 13.79 -27.77 -8.74
C LYS A 38 13.50 -27.41 -7.29
N LYS A 39 14.43 -26.72 -6.62
CA LYS A 39 14.23 -26.27 -5.23
C LYS A 39 13.18 -25.16 -5.18
N GLU A 40 13.26 -24.21 -6.09
CA GLU A 40 12.31 -23.09 -6.22
C GLU A 40 10.91 -23.60 -6.54
N ALA A 41 10.77 -24.46 -7.56
CA ALA A 41 9.49 -25.07 -7.90
C ALA A 41 8.87 -25.82 -6.71
N LYS A 42 9.68 -26.57 -5.95
CA LYS A 42 9.21 -27.29 -4.77
C LYS A 42 8.79 -26.35 -3.65
N HIS A 43 9.51 -25.25 -3.44
CA HIS A 43 9.15 -24.22 -2.46
C HIS A 43 7.81 -23.58 -2.80
N GLU A 44 7.53 -23.34 -4.08
CA GLU A 44 6.27 -22.79 -4.57
C GLU A 44 5.15 -23.84 -4.72
N GLY A 45 5.42 -25.11 -4.41
CA GLY A 45 4.45 -26.19 -4.55
C GLY A 45 4.07 -26.53 -6.00
N GLN A 46 4.91 -26.14 -6.96
CA GLN A 46 4.67 -26.31 -8.40
C GLN A 46 5.50 -27.45 -9.00
N SER A 47 5.06 -27.95 -10.17
CA SER A 47 5.89 -28.85 -10.98
C SER A 47 7.00 -28.06 -11.69
N LEU A 48 8.14 -28.70 -11.96
CA LEU A 48 9.26 -28.05 -12.64
C LEU A 48 8.88 -27.50 -14.02
N SER A 49 8.03 -28.22 -14.77
CA SER A 49 7.55 -27.75 -16.08
C SER A 49 6.67 -26.51 -15.95
N ARG A 50 5.81 -26.44 -14.93
CA ARG A 50 4.97 -25.27 -14.67
C ARG A 50 5.81 -24.06 -14.26
N TYR A 51 6.73 -24.26 -13.33
CA TYR A 51 7.65 -23.23 -12.87
C TYR A 51 8.46 -22.61 -14.02
N LEU A 52 9.05 -23.44 -14.87
CA LEU A 52 9.82 -22.96 -16.03
C LEU A 52 8.93 -22.26 -17.07
N TYR A 53 7.71 -22.75 -17.27
CA TYR A 53 6.76 -22.09 -18.16
C TYR A 53 6.41 -20.69 -17.66
N ASP A 54 6.11 -20.55 -16.37
CA ASP A 54 5.75 -19.28 -15.74
C ASP A 54 6.94 -18.28 -15.81
N LEU A 55 8.18 -18.72 -15.55
CA LEU A 55 9.38 -17.91 -15.74
C LEU A 55 9.55 -17.41 -17.19
N VAL A 56 9.25 -18.25 -18.19
CA VAL A 56 9.34 -17.85 -19.60
C VAL A 56 8.28 -16.80 -19.95
N GLN A 57 7.06 -16.93 -19.43
CA GLN A 57 6.01 -15.93 -19.65
C GLN A 57 6.35 -14.61 -18.95
N GLU A 58 6.87 -14.66 -17.73
CA GLU A 58 7.38 -13.50 -17.00
C GLU A 58 8.44 -12.74 -17.81
N ALA A 59 9.47 -13.45 -18.27
CA ALA A 59 10.52 -12.87 -19.09
C ALA A 59 10.03 -12.32 -20.44
N ARG A 60 8.95 -12.87 -21.02
CA ARG A 60 8.34 -12.34 -22.24
C ARG A 60 7.64 -11.02 -21.99
N ALA A 61 6.79 -10.91 -20.98
CA ALA A 61 6.05 -9.68 -20.82
C ALA A 61 6.92 -8.53 -20.25
N TYR A 62 7.98 -8.83 -19.49
CA TYR A 62 9.02 -7.83 -19.19
C TYR A 62 9.65 -7.23 -20.45
N ARG A 63 9.84 -8.01 -21.53
CA ARG A 63 10.37 -7.52 -22.81
C ARG A 63 9.35 -6.73 -23.62
N GLU A 64 8.08 -7.05 -23.48
CA GLU A 64 6.96 -6.38 -24.17
C GLU A 64 6.47 -5.13 -23.42
N GLY A 65 7.10 -4.78 -22.29
CA GLY A 65 6.84 -3.55 -21.55
C GLY A 65 5.66 -3.62 -20.57
N GLY A 66 5.17 -4.81 -20.24
CA GLY A 66 4.06 -5.01 -19.31
C GLY A 66 4.29 -6.21 -18.40
N LEU A 67 4.18 -6.03 -17.09
CA LEU A 67 4.15 -7.11 -16.11
C LEU A 67 3.12 -8.19 -16.51
N PRO A 68 3.45 -9.49 -16.60
CA PRO A 68 2.44 -10.52 -16.68
C PRO A 68 2.23 -11.04 -15.26
N LEU A 69 1.13 -10.61 -14.66
CA LEU A 69 0.67 -11.25 -13.44
C LEU A 69 0.30 -12.70 -13.79
N ILE A 70 1.02 -13.64 -13.17
CA ILE A 70 0.57 -15.03 -13.08
C ILE A 70 -0.71 -14.96 -12.25
N ALA A 71 -1.84 -15.46 -12.77
CA ALA A 71 -3.20 -15.30 -12.25
C ALA A 71 -3.42 -15.55 -10.75
N SER A 72 -2.48 -16.19 -10.03
CA SER A 72 -2.51 -16.31 -8.56
C SER A 72 -2.02 -15.05 -7.82
N LYS A 73 -1.16 -14.25 -8.45
CA LYS A 73 -0.77 -12.92 -7.97
C LYS A 73 -1.85 -11.90 -8.27
N ASP A 74 -2.62 -12.06 -9.35
CA ASP A 74 -3.77 -11.19 -9.66
C ASP A 74 -4.83 -11.24 -8.56
N GLU A 75 -5.26 -12.43 -8.12
CA GLU A 75 -6.25 -12.55 -7.03
C GLU A 75 -5.76 -11.88 -5.74
N ARG A 76 -4.47 -12.05 -5.40
CA ARG A 76 -3.90 -11.42 -4.21
C ARG A 76 -3.72 -9.92 -4.38
N VAL A 77 -3.43 -9.45 -5.60
CA VAL A 77 -3.31 -8.02 -5.90
C VAL A 77 -4.69 -7.36 -5.91
N GLU A 78 -5.72 -8.01 -6.46
CA GLU A 78 -7.11 -7.55 -6.41
C GLU A 78 -7.63 -7.51 -4.97
N GLU A 79 -7.32 -8.53 -4.15
CA GLU A 79 -7.64 -8.54 -2.72
C GLU A 79 -6.94 -7.38 -1.99
N LEU A 80 -5.65 -7.16 -2.27
CA LEU A 80 -4.89 -6.07 -1.66
C LEU A 80 -5.37 -4.70 -2.17
N GLN A 81 -5.74 -4.57 -3.44
CA GLN A 81 -6.31 -3.34 -4.00
C GLN A 81 -7.68 -3.05 -3.41
N SER A 82 -8.55 -4.06 -3.30
CA SER A 82 -9.85 -3.94 -2.64
C SER A 82 -9.69 -3.56 -1.17
N ARG A 83 -8.69 -4.14 -0.49
CA ARG A 83 -8.38 -3.80 0.90
C ARG A 83 -7.82 -2.38 1.04
N ILE A 84 -7.00 -1.93 0.10
CA ILE A 84 -6.52 -0.55 0.05
C ILE A 84 -7.70 0.41 -0.16
N GLU A 85 -8.62 0.10 -1.08
CA GLU A 85 -9.80 0.91 -1.35
C GLU A 85 -10.72 0.97 -0.11
N GLU A 86 -10.98 -0.17 0.53
CA GLU A 86 -11.74 -0.24 1.78
C GLU A 86 -11.09 0.57 2.91
N LEU A 87 -9.77 0.44 3.09
CA LEU A 87 -9.02 1.20 4.10
C LEU A 87 -9.00 2.70 3.77
N GLN A 88 -8.93 3.09 2.49
CA GLN A 88 -9.03 4.49 2.08
C GLN A 88 -10.42 5.05 2.34
N ASP A 89 -11.46 4.25 2.11
CA ASP A 89 -12.84 4.60 2.41
C ASP A 89 -13.08 4.76 3.92
N GLU A 90 -12.55 3.84 4.73
CA GLU A 90 -12.60 3.90 6.19
C GLU A 90 -11.86 5.15 6.72
N LEU A 91 -10.67 5.43 6.18
CA LEU A 91 -9.88 6.61 6.54
C LEU A 91 -10.59 7.89 6.08
N SER A 92 -11.22 7.90 4.90
CA SER A 92 -12.03 9.04 4.42
C SER A 92 -13.26 9.27 5.31
N ARG A 93 -13.92 8.21 5.77
CA ARG A 93 -15.08 8.31 6.69
C ARG A 93 -14.63 8.79 8.06
N ALA A 94 -13.58 8.20 8.64
CA ALA A 94 -12.99 8.66 9.89
C ALA A 94 -12.50 10.11 9.80
N GLN A 95 -11.93 10.49 8.66
CA GLN A 95 -11.50 11.86 8.39
C GLN A 95 -12.69 12.80 8.20
N LYS A 96 -13.80 12.38 7.59
CA LYS A 96 -15.04 13.18 7.48
C LYS A 96 -15.74 13.31 8.83
N GLU A 97 -15.73 12.26 9.65
CA GLU A 97 -16.25 12.28 11.03
C GLU A 97 -15.40 13.19 11.93
N GLN A 98 -14.07 13.21 11.76
CA GLN A 98 -13.18 14.20 12.41
C GLN A 98 -13.25 15.60 11.77
N SER A 99 -13.53 15.69 10.47
CA SER A 99 -13.57 16.92 9.68
C SER A 99 -14.98 17.52 9.59
N GLY A 100 -15.89 17.13 10.50
CA GLY A 100 -17.11 17.87 10.79
C GLY A 100 -16.88 19.31 11.26
N GLY A 101 -15.64 19.79 11.28
CA GLY A 101 -15.41 21.21 11.06
C GLY A 101 -14.36 21.47 9.98
N THR A 102 -14.68 22.50 9.21
CA THR A 102 -13.97 23.14 8.11
C THR A 102 -12.48 22.82 8.07
N ARG A 103 -12.07 22.00 7.09
CA ARG A 103 -10.67 21.76 6.78
C ARG A 103 -10.20 22.94 5.93
N ILE A 104 -9.65 23.93 6.61
CA ILE A 104 -9.03 25.10 5.99
C ILE A 104 -7.75 24.64 5.29
N THR A 105 -7.64 24.85 3.97
CA THR A 105 -6.40 24.55 3.24
C THR A 105 -5.49 25.78 3.18
N VAL A 106 -4.21 25.55 2.92
CA VAL A 106 -3.23 26.65 2.79
C VAL A 106 -3.56 27.51 1.56
N ASP A 107 -4.04 26.89 0.48
CA ASP A 107 -4.41 27.60 -0.74
C ASP A 107 -5.58 28.57 -0.47
N ASP A 108 -6.64 28.12 0.21
CA ASP A 108 -7.79 28.96 0.58
C ASP A 108 -7.35 30.20 1.39
N LEU A 109 -6.44 30.01 2.36
CA LEU A 109 -5.92 31.10 3.19
C LEU A 109 -5.04 32.07 2.40
N THR A 110 -4.25 31.58 1.45
CA THR A 110 -3.43 32.44 0.61
C THR A 110 -4.27 33.27 -0.34
N GLU A 111 -5.35 32.72 -0.91
CA GLU A 111 -6.25 33.46 -1.77
C GLU A 111 -7.02 34.56 -1.01
N GLU A 112 -7.35 34.35 0.26
CA GLU A 112 -8.06 35.33 1.09
C GLU A 112 -7.17 36.49 1.57
N VAL A 113 -5.90 36.20 1.89
CA VAL A 113 -4.98 37.17 2.53
C VAL A 113 -4.12 37.95 1.52
N LEU A 114 -3.85 37.39 0.34
CA LEU A 114 -3.05 38.06 -0.68
C LEU A 114 -3.78 39.27 -1.26
N THR A 115 -3.13 40.43 -1.22
CA THR A 115 -3.62 41.67 -1.82
C THR A 115 -2.86 42.02 -3.11
N ASP A 116 -3.31 43.05 -3.82
CA ASP A 116 -2.62 43.58 -5.01
C ASP A 116 -1.25 44.25 -4.69
N GLN A 117 -0.84 44.29 -3.42
CA GLN A 117 0.41 44.91 -2.98
C GLN A 117 1.45 43.88 -2.57
N TYR A 118 2.73 44.24 -2.70
CA TYR A 118 3.82 43.40 -2.21
C TYR A 118 3.80 43.36 -0.67
N GLN A 119 3.51 42.19 -0.12
CA GLN A 119 3.53 41.90 1.32
C GLN A 119 4.71 40.99 1.65
N THR A 120 5.27 41.13 2.85
CA THR A 120 6.27 40.21 3.40
C THR A 120 5.60 38.97 3.99
N LEU A 121 6.37 37.88 4.14
CA LEU A 121 5.83 36.64 4.70
C LEU A 121 5.30 36.82 6.14
N ASP A 122 5.96 37.65 6.95
CA ASP A 122 5.53 37.92 8.33
C ASP A 122 4.18 38.66 8.38
N GLU A 123 3.95 39.61 7.46
CA GLU A 123 2.66 40.30 7.33
C GLU A 123 1.54 39.34 6.91
N LEU A 124 1.81 38.48 5.91
CA LEU A 124 0.85 37.45 5.49
C LEU A 124 0.51 36.49 6.63
N LEU A 125 1.50 36.11 7.45
CA LEU A 125 1.27 35.23 8.60
C LEU A 125 0.41 35.89 9.70
N GLU A 126 0.56 37.19 9.93
CA GLU A 126 -0.30 37.92 10.88
C GLU A 126 -1.72 38.05 10.36
N ASP A 127 -1.90 38.34 9.07
CA ASP A 127 -3.22 38.44 8.45
C ASP A 127 -3.96 37.09 8.42
N VAL A 128 -3.24 35.99 8.13
CA VAL A 128 -3.78 34.61 8.24
C VAL A 128 -4.22 34.30 9.68
N LYS A 129 -3.45 34.70 10.69
CA LYS A 129 -3.85 34.50 12.10
C LYS A 129 -5.08 35.32 12.48
N ALA A 130 -5.24 36.50 11.89
CA ALA A 130 -6.38 37.39 12.14
C ALA A 130 -7.68 36.89 11.50
N THR A 131 -7.60 35.89 10.62
CA THR A 131 -8.77 35.30 9.95
C THR A 131 -9.61 34.50 10.96
N GLU A 132 -10.92 34.77 11.01
CA GLU A 132 -11.87 34.15 11.94
C GLU A 132 -11.91 32.63 11.75
N GLU A 133 -11.85 32.17 10.50
CA GLU A 133 -11.83 30.74 10.18
C GLU A 133 -10.64 30.01 10.82
N VAL A 134 -9.42 30.58 10.72
CA VAL A 134 -8.20 30.01 11.30
C VAL A 134 -8.30 29.99 12.82
N SER A 135 -8.78 31.09 13.41
CA SER A 135 -8.95 31.21 14.86
C SER A 135 -9.95 30.18 15.40
N ASP A 136 -11.09 30.00 14.75
CA ASP A 136 -12.12 29.05 15.15
C ASP A 136 -11.68 27.59 14.93
N HIS A 137 -10.97 27.32 13.83
CA HIS A 137 -10.40 26.00 13.57
C HIS A 137 -9.37 25.62 14.64
N LEU A 138 -8.43 26.53 14.95
CA LEU A 138 -7.43 26.32 16.00
C LEU A 138 -8.09 26.15 17.37
N ARG A 139 -9.08 26.97 17.71
CA ARG A 139 -9.82 26.86 18.98
C ARG A 139 -10.44 25.48 19.14
N ARG A 140 -11.19 25.01 18.13
CA ARG A 140 -11.86 23.71 18.19
C ARG A 140 -10.86 22.56 18.32
N ARG A 141 -9.76 22.59 17.56
CA ARG A 141 -8.69 21.57 17.64
C ARG A 141 -7.98 21.57 18.99
N LEU A 142 -7.73 22.76 19.55
CA LEU A 142 -7.15 22.89 20.88
C LEU A 142 -8.12 22.39 21.96
N GLU A 143 -9.41 22.74 21.88
CA GLU A 143 -10.43 22.24 22.81
C GLU A 143 -10.55 20.72 22.76
N GLU A 144 -10.70 20.12 21.57
CA GLU A 144 -10.73 18.66 21.39
C GLU A 144 -9.48 18.00 22.00
N ARG A 145 -8.29 18.57 21.75
CA ARG A 145 -7.05 18.02 22.30
C ARG A 145 -6.94 18.18 23.80
N LEU A 146 -7.36 19.31 24.35
CA LEU A 146 -7.34 19.60 25.79
C LEU A 146 -8.33 18.72 26.56
N TYR A 147 -9.52 18.46 25.99
CA TYR A 147 -10.45 17.50 26.57
C TYR A 147 -9.89 16.08 26.57
N SER A 148 -9.28 15.63 25.46
CA SER A 148 -8.61 14.32 25.42
C SER A 148 -7.46 14.23 26.44
N LEU A 149 -6.63 15.26 26.56
CA LEU A 149 -5.54 15.26 27.55
C LEU A 149 -6.06 15.28 28.99
N ALA A 150 -7.24 15.86 29.24
CA ALA A 150 -7.85 15.86 30.56
C ALA A 150 -8.44 14.49 30.92
N GLU A 151 -8.94 13.74 29.93
CA GLU A 151 -9.33 12.33 30.11
C GLU A 151 -8.12 11.46 30.47
N ASP A 152 -6.95 11.78 29.92
CA ASP A 152 -5.67 11.11 30.23
C ASP A 152 -4.99 11.64 31.51
N GLU A 153 -5.65 12.50 32.29
CA GLU A 153 -5.13 13.17 33.51
C GLU A 153 -3.85 14.00 33.30
N GLU A 154 -3.47 14.35 32.07
CA GLU A 154 -2.28 15.14 31.73
C GLU A 154 -2.48 16.66 31.82
N VAL A 155 -3.73 17.13 31.84
CA VAL A 155 -4.08 18.55 32.00
C VAL A 155 -5.26 18.76 32.95
N GLU A 156 -5.23 19.86 33.68
CA GLU A 156 -6.29 20.31 34.58
C GLU A 156 -6.93 21.60 34.06
N PHE A 157 -8.25 21.68 34.17
CA PHE A 157 -9.02 22.88 33.87
C PHE A 157 -9.54 23.54 35.13
N GLN A 158 -9.20 24.82 35.33
CA GLN A 158 -9.75 25.63 36.40
C GLN A 158 -10.50 26.85 35.85
N ARG A 159 -11.78 26.97 36.23
CA ARG A 159 -12.63 28.09 35.85
C ARG A 159 -12.01 29.42 36.32
N GLY A 160 -11.68 30.30 35.38
CA GLY A 160 -11.05 31.60 35.63
C GLY A 160 -9.52 31.64 35.47
N HIS A 161 -8.85 30.49 35.39
CA HIS A 161 -7.39 30.40 35.18
C HIS A 161 -7.04 29.69 33.86
N GLY A 162 -7.96 28.90 33.30
CA GLY A 162 -7.77 28.22 32.02
C GLY A 162 -7.24 26.80 32.20
N TRP A 163 -6.45 26.35 31.22
CA TRP A 163 -5.87 25.01 31.17
C TRP A 163 -4.42 25.06 31.65
N ARG A 164 -4.03 24.07 32.45
CA ARG A 164 -2.65 23.88 32.90
C ARG A 164 -2.30 22.40 32.74
N PHE A 165 -1.06 22.09 32.40
CA PHE A 165 -0.57 20.72 32.56
C PHE A 165 -0.63 20.31 34.02
N SER A 166 -1.17 19.13 34.30
CA SER A 166 -1.00 18.50 35.60
C SER A 166 0.50 18.19 35.72
N GLU A 167 1.16 18.69 36.76
CA GLU A 167 2.55 18.30 37.00
C GLU A 167 2.57 16.82 37.40
N GLY A 168 2.98 15.96 36.47
CA GLY A 168 3.59 14.67 36.78
C GLY A 168 5.12 14.83 36.76
N GLU A 169 5.79 14.35 37.81
CA GLU A 169 7.25 14.29 37.98
C GLU A 169 8.07 13.87 36.74
#